data_AF-A2D917-F1
#
_entry.id   AF-A2D917-F1
#
_cell.length_a   1.000
_cell.length_b   1.000
_cell.length_c   1.000
_cell.angle_alpha   90.00
_cell.angle_beta   90.00
_cell.angle_gamma   90.00
#
_symmetry.space_group_name_H-M   'P 1'
#
loop_
_entity.id
_entity.type
_entity.pdbx_description
1 polymer ?
#
loop_
_entity_poly.entity_id
_entity_poly.type
_entity_poly.pdbx_seq_one_letter_code
_entity_poly.pdbx_strand_id
1 'polypeptide(L)'
;MERELKHAMDIVVQHHNKCPSHYYLGEGSEEGVANAKMVLKFLHLLSRQCSESFIYDSSAIPVHELFRDIKGHLDQIIHFYVSKETELLQEILRRILPSNPNPLRFIVLSSMSLFTARVYIHAKELIPDPIQAYVDGYFNLVIDLNDTVARIPILPDPTTKENFTIPPSLRFKGVSPEDEARIRQFVFNESPKIGRRNQFAAFISVLNSNRPPSDYITSFRNSLCSMDMSFATAICLLARQHSDYASLQNLFLVLGCDNVIDLFLRELSVASLGVVQGFQVAQNINIVALTNLFMAMSGEWAARITMQRGIADMIHDICMSITHRYIPFEALYVLKAALCIAAYDDAKGSSAISMFLELAVRPFTIASKQIDQFESLKKGFLFGDKTYAQSLELVQRTVVHILGAEIPVTFSPMNVNPALRDIHEYIMSRIDDFIDTVIVLNQRPKLEHPLMQMLLFSYQMAYKHGLIE
;
A
#
# COMPACT_ATOMS: atom_id res chain seq x y z
N MET A 1 12.23 16.91 24.72
CA MET A 1 12.13 15.64 23.96
C MET A 1 13.40 15.32 23.17
N GLU A 2 13.95 16.26 22.37
CA GLU A 2 15.19 16.00 21.60
C GLU A 2 16.41 15.73 22.48
N ARG A 3 16.56 16.44 23.60
CA ARG A 3 17.66 16.21 24.55
C ARG A 3 17.58 14.81 25.16
N GLU A 4 16.38 14.36 25.49
CA GLU A 4 16.10 13.04 26.05
C GLU A 4 16.38 11.93 25.03
N LEU A 5 16.06 12.15 23.74
CA LEU A 5 16.44 11.24 22.67
C LEU A 5 17.96 11.08 22.57
N LYS A 6 18.71 12.19 22.50
CA LYS A 6 20.17 12.18 22.40
C LYS A 6 20.81 11.50 23.60
N HIS A 7 20.34 11.83 24.80
CA HIS A 7 20.80 11.17 26.02
C HIS A 7 20.55 9.66 26.02
N ALA A 8 19.36 9.21 25.59
CA ALA A 8 19.06 7.78 25.48
C ALA A 8 19.93 7.08 24.43
N MET A 9 20.17 7.72 23.28
CA MET A 9 21.08 7.23 22.24
C MET A 9 22.51 7.05 22.78
N ASP A 10 23.03 8.04 23.51
CA ASP A 10 24.37 7.99 24.11
C ASP A 10 24.50 6.85 25.13
N ILE A 11 23.48 6.64 25.96
CA ILE A 11 23.43 5.51 26.91
C ILE A 11 23.52 4.18 26.17
N VAL A 12 22.76 4.01 25.09
CA VAL A 12 22.78 2.77 24.29
C VAL A 12 24.15 2.54 23.65
N VAL A 13 24.81 3.59 23.14
CA VAL A 13 26.19 3.51 22.63
C VAL A 13 27.15 3.05 23.73
N GLN A 14 27.05 3.61 24.93
CA GLN A 14 27.89 3.20 26.07
C GLN A 14 27.65 1.74 26.44
N HIS A 15 26.41 1.25 26.39
CA HIS A 15 26.10 -0.16 26.62
C HIS A 15 26.70 -1.08 25.56
N HIS A 16 26.58 -0.72 24.28
CA HIS A 16 27.22 -1.46 23.19
C HIS A 16 28.74 -1.56 23.37
N ASN A 17 29.40 -0.46 23.74
CA ASN A 17 30.85 -0.43 23.97
C ASN A 17 31.29 -1.26 25.18
N LYS A 18 30.43 -1.39 26.22
CA LYS A 18 30.72 -2.21 27.40
C LYS A 18 30.44 -3.70 27.16
N CYS A 19 29.33 -4.00 26.50
CA CYS A 19 28.86 -5.35 26.24
C CYS A 19 28.20 -5.39 24.85
N PRO A 20 28.94 -5.80 23.80
CA PRO A 20 28.41 -5.88 22.44
C PRO A 20 27.26 -6.89 22.33
N SER A 21 26.10 -6.45 21.83
CA SER A 21 24.91 -7.28 21.56
C SER A 21 23.94 -6.54 20.65
N HIS A 22 22.89 -7.19 20.14
CA HIS A 22 21.85 -6.57 19.30
C HIS A 22 20.66 -6.03 20.11
N TYR A 23 20.90 -5.02 20.96
CA TYR A 23 19.90 -4.51 21.92
C TYR A 23 18.59 -4.03 21.27
N TYR A 24 18.66 -3.36 20.11
CA TYR A 24 17.46 -2.92 19.39
C TYR A 24 16.59 -4.08 18.88
N LEU A 25 17.20 -5.27 18.73
CA LEU A 25 16.52 -6.49 18.30
C LEU A 25 16.11 -7.37 19.49
N GLY A 26 16.27 -6.88 20.72
CA GLY A 26 15.87 -7.58 21.94
C GLY A 26 16.90 -8.58 22.45
N GLU A 27 18.14 -8.54 21.96
CA GLU A 27 19.21 -9.45 22.37
C GLU A 27 20.19 -8.78 23.34
N GLY A 28 20.67 -9.54 24.34
CA GLY A 28 21.66 -9.07 25.32
C GLY A 28 21.09 -8.88 26.71
N SER A 29 21.70 -8.00 27.50
CA SER A 29 21.24 -7.66 28.85
C SER A 29 19.88 -6.95 28.83
N GLU A 30 19.05 -7.23 29.84
CA GLU A 30 17.73 -6.59 30.00
C GLU A 30 17.82 -5.06 30.05
N GLU A 31 18.85 -4.53 30.72
CA GLU A 31 19.11 -3.08 30.80
C GLU A 31 19.41 -2.48 29.42
N GLY A 32 20.27 -3.11 28.61
CA GLY A 32 20.58 -2.63 27.26
C GLY A 32 19.34 -2.64 26.35
N VAL A 33 18.54 -3.70 26.42
CA VAL A 33 17.28 -3.80 25.68
C VAL A 33 16.27 -2.74 26.15
N ALA A 34 16.18 -2.48 27.45
CA ALA A 34 15.32 -1.43 28.00
C ALA A 34 15.72 -0.04 27.51
N ASN A 35 17.03 0.26 27.48
CA ASN A 35 17.57 1.51 26.97
C ASN A 35 17.30 1.69 25.46
N ALA A 36 17.48 0.63 24.66
CA ALA A 36 17.13 0.65 23.25
C ALA A 36 15.62 0.92 23.02
N LYS A 37 14.75 0.27 23.81
CA LYS A 37 13.29 0.54 23.78
C LYS A 37 12.95 1.99 24.14
N MET A 38 13.73 2.62 25.03
CA MET A 38 13.55 4.03 25.38
C MET A 38 13.88 4.95 24.19
N VAL A 39 14.95 4.69 23.43
CA VAL A 39 15.24 5.41 22.18
C VAL A 39 14.08 5.28 21.20
N LEU A 40 13.59 4.06 20.95
CA LEU A 40 12.46 3.80 20.06
C LEU A 40 11.18 4.53 20.49
N LYS A 41 10.95 4.66 21.80
CA LYS A 41 9.82 5.41 22.36
C LYS A 41 9.98 6.91 22.12
N PHE A 42 11.16 7.48 22.34
CA PHE A 42 11.39 8.90 22.11
C PHE A 42 11.33 9.27 20.63
N LEU A 43 11.86 8.43 19.74
CA LEU A 43 11.69 8.57 18.29
C LEU A 43 10.21 8.63 17.90
N HIS A 44 9.39 7.73 18.44
CA HIS A 44 7.95 7.71 18.16
C HIS A 44 7.22 8.95 18.69
N LEU A 45 7.61 9.46 19.85
CA LEU A 45 6.99 10.66 20.42
C LEU A 45 7.39 11.93 19.65
N LEU A 46 8.66 12.04 19.25
CA LEU A 46 9.16 13.15 18.45
C LEU A 46 8.59 13.14 17.04
N SER A 47 8.49 11.97 16.41
CA SER A 47 7.91 11.88 15.07
C SER A 47 6.49 12.41 15.04
N ARG A 48 5.64 12.09 16.01
CA ARG A 48 4.27 12.63 16.09
C ARG A 48 4.18 14.15 16.18
N GLN A 49 5.26 14.84 16.58
CA GLN A 49 5.33 16.31 16.58
C GLN A 49 5.71 16.86 15.19
N CYS A 50 6.35 16.04 14.35
CA CYS A 50 6.86 16.41 13.02
C CYS A 50 6.10 15.75 11.85
N SER A 51 5.20 14.78 12.10
CA SER A 51 4.98 13.68 11.15
C SER A 51 4.09 13.98 9.94
N GLU A 52 3.30 15.04 9.94
CA GLU A 52 2.39 15.31 8.82
C GLU A 52 3.05 16.11 7.69
N SER A 53 4.00 17.00 7.99
CA SER A 53 4.61 17.85 6.94
C SER A 53 5.51 17.07 5.98
N PHE A 54 6.29 16.10 6.46
CA PHE A 54 7.27 15.40 5.62
C PHE A 54 6.65 14.34 4.70
N ILE A 55 5.54 13.71 5.11
CA ILE A 55 4.87 12.64 4.35
C ILE A 55 4.16 13.20 3.12
N TYR A 56 3.55 14.38 3.27
CA TYR A 56 2.86 15.10 2.19
C TYR A 56 3.78 16.08 1.43
N ASP A 57 5.08 16.12 1.75
CA ASP A 57 6.07 16.85 0.96
C ASP A 57 5.98 16.39 -0.50
N SER A 58 5.97 17.29 -1.48
CA SER A 58 5.92 16.94 -2.91
C SER A 58 7.29 16.54 -3.49
N SER A 59 8.35 16.65 -2.69
CA SER A 59 9.71 16.22 -3.04
C SER A 59 9.76 14.73 -3.35
N ALA A 60 10.57 14.36 -4.35
CA ALA A 60 10.77 12.95 -4.70
C ALA A 60 11.44 12.15 -3.57
N ILE A 61 12.36 12.78 -2.82
CA ILE A 61 12.95 12.24 -1.60
C ILE A 61 12.53 13.13 -0.43
N PRO A 62 11.46 12.78 0.31
CA PRO A 62 11.11 13.51 1.51
C PRO A 62 12.14 13.26 2.63
N VAL A 63 12.69 14.33 3.21
CA VAL A 63 13.68 14.23 4.28
C VAL A 63 13.02 14.52 5.62
N HIS A 64 12.99 13.53 6.52
CA HIS A 64 12.53 13.76 7.89
C HIS A 64 13.63 14.42 8.72
N GLU A 65 13.28 15.42 9.53
CA GLU A 65 14.21 16.16 10.40
C GLU A 65 15.08 15.26 11.31
N LEU A 66 14.54 14.15 11.84
CA LEU A 66 15.24 13.22 12.71
C LEU A 66 16.24 12.31 11.98
N PHE A 67 16.25 12.28 10.65
CA PHE A 67 17.16 11.43 9.89
C PHE A 67 18.63 11.70 10.22
N ARG A 68 18.99 12.96 10.51
CA ARG A 68 20.36 13.33 10.89
C ARG A 68 20.78 12.69 12.22
N ASP A 69 19.95 12.84 13.25
CA ASP A 69 20.22 12.25 14.56
C ASP A 69 20.23 10.71 14.49
N ILE A 70 19.34 10.11 13.69
CA ILE A 70 19.32 8.66 13.44
C ILE A 70 20.61 8.20 12.76
N LYS A 71 21.06 8.89 11.70
CA LYS A 71 22.32 8.61 11.01
C LYS A 71 23.51 8.69 11.97
N GLY A 72 23.66 9.80 12.69
CA GLY A 72 24.76 9.98 13.64
C GLY A 72 24.78 8.91 14.75
N HIS A 73 23.62 8.42 15.17
CA HIS A 73 23.55 7.30 16.10
C HIS A 73 23.93 5.96 15.45
N LEU A 74 23.38 5.67 14.26
CA LEU A 74 23.67 4.44 13.53
C LEU A 74 25.16 4.30 13.19
N ASP A 75 25.81 5.38 12.74
CA ASP A 75 27.24 5.41 12.43
C ASP A 75 28.11 4.93 13.63
N GLN A 76 27.64 5.12 14.87
CA GLN A 76 28.33 4.70 16.08
C GLN A 76 28.10 3.25 16.47
N ILE A 77 26.99 2.63 16.04
CA ILE A 77 26.60 1.29 16.51
C ILE A 77 26.49 0.23 15.42
N ILE A 78 26.48 0.61 14.14
CA ILE A 78 26.17 -0.29 13.03
C ILE A 78 27.13 -1.48 12.94
N HIS A 79 28.39 -1.29 13.32
CA HIS A 79 29.41 -2.33 13.36
C HIS A 79 29.13 -3.46 14.37
N PHE A 80 28.20 -3.27 15.32
CA PHE A 80 27.70 -4.33 16.19
C PHE A 80 26.59 -5.17 15.52
N TYR A 81 26.10 -4.77 14.35
CA TYR A 81 24.97 -5.36 13.63
C TYR A 81 25.35 -5.78 12.20
N VAL A 82 26.61 -6.15 11.91
CA VAL A 82 27.10 -6.41 10.53
C VAL A 82 26.20 -7.36 9.72
N SER A 83 25.58 -8.36 10.34
CA SER A 83 24.65 -9.29 9.68
C SER A 83 23.17 -8.90 9.78
N LYS A 84 22.85 -7.80 10.47
CA LYS A 84 21.50 -7.36 10.85
C LYS A 84 21.28 -5.85 10.63
N GLU A 85 22.09 -5.21 9.79
CA GLU A 85 22.05 -3.76 9.55
C GLU A 85 20.67 -3.31 9.04
N THR A 86 20.13 -4.05 8.07
CA THR A 86 18.79 -3.80 7.51
C THR A 86 17.70 -3.92 8.57
N GLU A 87 17.79 -4.91 9.45
CA GLU A 87 16.81 -5.15 10.52
C GLU A 87 16.84 -4.03 11.56
N LEU A 88 18.05 -3.59 11.95
CA LEU A 88 18.24 -2.44 12.85
C LEU A 88 17.64 -1.17 12.25
N LEU A 89 17.99 -0.86 11.00
CA LEU A 89 17.51 0.34 10.32
C LEU A 89 15.98 0.34 10.24
N GLN A 90 15.39 -0.80 9.87
CA GLN A 90 13.94 -0.96 9.83
C GLN A 90 13.27 -0.80 11.20
N GLU A 91 13.85 -1.35 12.27
CA GLU A 91 13.33 -1.21 13.63
C GLU A 91 13.33 0.24 14.12
N ILE A 92 14.34 1.02 13.74
CA ILE A 92 14.46 2.44 14.09
C ILE A 92 13.50 3.26 13.23
N LEU A 93 13.55 3.13 11.90
CA LEU A 93 12.76 3.95 10.99
C LEU A 93 11.26 3.68 11.11
N ARG A 94 10.81 2.47 11.45
CA ARG A 94 9.37 2.25 11.66
C ARG A 94 8.77 3.10 12.79
N ARG A 95 9.60 3.61 13.71
CA ARG A 95 9.13 4.44 14.84
C ARG A 95 8.80 5.86 14.43
N ILE A 96 9.37 6.34 13.33
CA ILE A 96 9.09 7.68 12.81
C ILE A 96 7.91 7.72 11.84
N LEU A 97 7.28 6.57 11.55
CA LEU A 97 6.03 6.55 10.78
C LEU A 97 4.91 7.25 11.57
N PRO A 98 4.11 8.11 10.92
CA PRO A 98 2.98 8.83 11.54
C PRO A 98 1.90 7.88 12.07
N SER A 99 1.73 6.73 11.43
CA SER A 99 0.68 5.77 11.73
C SER A 99 1.17 4.34 11.51
N ASN A 100 0.33 3.41 11.95
CA ASN A 100 0.53 2.00 11.65
C ASN A 100 0.29 1.74 10.15
N PRO A 101 1.27 1.20 9.40
CA PRO A 101 1.14 0.98 7.96
C PRO A 101 0.08 -0.07 7.60
N ASN A 102 -0.25 -1.00 8.52
CA ASN A 102 -1.28 -2.02 8.28
C ASN A 102 -2.41 -1.87 9.33
N PRO A 103 -3.32 -0.90 9.16
CA PRO A 103 -4.42 -0.67 10.09
C PRO A 103 -5.45 -1.80 10.06
N LEU A 104 -5.66 -2.47 8.91
CA LEU A 104 -6.65 -3.54 8.74
C LEU A 104 -6.03 -4.94 8.85
N ARG A 105 -4.98 -5.10 9.67
CA ARG A 105 -4.33 -6.41 9.90
C ARG A 105 -5.23 -7.37 10.65
N PHE A 106 -4.88 -8.66 10.60
CA PHE A 106 -5.62 -9.73 11.28
C PHE A 106 -5.95 -9.43 12.73
N ILE A 107 -5.00 -8.96 13.54
CA ILE A 107 -5.22 -8.65 14.96
C ILE A 107 -6.33 -7.61 15.16
N VAL A 108 -6.42 -6.61 14.28
CA VAL A 108 -7.43 -5.56 14.38
C VAL A 108 -8.78 -6.12 13.93
N LEU A 109 -8.85 -6.69 12.74
CA LEU A 109 -10.10 -7.21 12.17
C LEU A 109 -10.69 -8.35 13.01
N SER A 110 -9.87 -9.28 13.50
CA SER A 110 -10.33 -10.40 14.35
C SER A 110 -10.79 -9.98 15.75
N SER A 111 -10.39 -8.77 16.19
CA SER A 111 -10.84 -8.19 17.46
C SER A 111 -12.13 -7.39 17.35
N MET A 112 -12.62 -7.13 16.13
CA MET A 112 -13.88 -6.41 15.94
C MET A 112 -15.05 -7.27 16.40
N SER A 113 -16.08 -6.63 16.94
CA SER A 113 -17.34 -7.27 17.30
C SER A 113 -18.48 -6.55 16.59
N LEU A 114 -18.67 -6.89 15.31
CA LEU A 114 -19.70 -6.27 14.45
C LEU A 114 -21.12 -6.64 14.88
N PHE A 115 -21.28 -7.86 15.39
CA PHE A 115 -22.52 -8.39 15.92
C PHE A 115 -22.21 -9.37 17.05
N THR A 116 -23.03 -9.44 18.09
CA THR A 116 -22.86 -10.39 19.21
C THR A 116 -24.10 -11.22 19.40
N ALA A 117 -23.92 -12.51 19.68
CA ALA A 117 -25.00 -13.42 20.08
C ALA A 117 -24.53 -14.36 21.19
N ARG A 118 -25.47 -15.04 21.84
CA ARG A 118 -25.16 -16.13 22.78
C ARG A 118 -25.41 -17.46 22.09
N VAL A 119 -24.52 -18.42 22.29
CA VAL A 119 -24.60 -19.73 21.65
C VAL A 119 -24.36 -20.88 22.63
N TYR A 120 -24.94 -22.03 22.34
CA TYR A 120 -24.58 -23.31 22.91
C TYR A 120 -23.79 -24.10 21.87
N ILE A 121 -22.74 -24.79 22.31
CA ILE A 121 -21.87 -25.65 21.48
C ILE A 121 -22.07 -27.15 21.78
N HIS A 122 -23.09 -27.48 22.58
CA HIS A 122 -23.37 -28.83 23.05
C HIS A 122 -24.75 -29.31 22.56
N ALA A 123 -24.90 -30.64 22.53
CA ALA A 123 -26.15 -31.31 22.19
C ALA A 123 -27.32 -30.83 23.09
N LYS A 124 -28.56 -30.96 22.60
CA LYS A 124 -29.76 -30.37 23.24
C LYS A 124 -29.98 -30.85 24.68
N GLU A 125 -29.50 -32.04 24.97
CA GLU A 125 -29.61 -32.74 26.24
C GLU A 125 -28.73 -32.09 27.33
N LEU A 126 -27.71 -31.33 26.94
CA LEU A 126 -26.84 -30.57 27.83
C LEU A 126 -27.27 -29.10 27.85
N ILE A 127 -27.47 -28.55 29.05
CA ILE A 127 -27.85 -27.14 29.28
C ILE A 127 -26.76 -26.43 30.10
N PRO A 128 -25.52 -26.30 29.58
CA PRO A 128 -24.50 -25.48 30.22
C PRO A 128 -24.82 -23.99 30.01
N ASP A 129 -24.04 -23.12 30.64
CA ASP A 129 -24.14 -21.69 30.38
C ASP A 129 -23.79 -21.38 28.91
N PRO A 130 -24.56 -20.50 28.24
CA PRO A 130 -24.27 -20.10 26.88
C PRO A 130 -23.00 -19.25 26.83
N ILE A 131 -22.25 -19.41 25.75
CA ILE A 131 -21.00 -18.68 25.51
C ILE A 131 -21.32 -17.48 24.61
N GLN A 132 -20.59 -16.37 24.80
CA GLN A 132 -20.68 -15.24 23.89
C GLN A 132 -19.97 -15.55 22.58
N ALA A 133 -20.69 -15.39 21.48
CA ALA A 133 -20.16 -15.42 20.13
C ALA A 133 -20.27 -14.02 19.52
N TYR A 134 -19.41 -13.72 18.56
CA TYR A 134 -19.45 -12.45 17.84
C TYR A 134 -19.05 -12.62 16.38
N VAL A 135 -19.40 -11.66 15.53
CA VAL A 135 -18.96 -11.60 14.14
C VAL A 135 -17.78 -10.65 14.05
N ASP A 136 -16.63 -11.15 13.59
CA ASP A 136 -15.41 -10.36 13.44
C ASP A 136 -15.36 -9.56 12.13
N GLY A 137 -14.29 -8.78 11.94
CA GLY A 137 -14.06 -7.97 10.74
C GLY A 137 -13.78 -8.78 9.47
N TYR A 138 -13.47 -10.07 9.58
CA TYR A 138 -13.44 -11.02 8.46
C TYR A 138 -14.82 -11.63 8.18
N PHE A 139 -15.81 -11.25 8.98
CA PHE A 139 -17.16 -11.77 8.90
C PHE A 139 -17.24 -13.27 9.24
N ASN A 140 -16.41 -13.71 10.18
CA ASN A 140 -16.50 -15.02 10.81
C ASN A 140 -17.33 -14.93 12.09
N LEU A 141 -18.17 -15.93 12.35
CA LEU A 141 -18.72 -16.18 13.68
C LEU A 141 -17.61 -16.77 14.56
N VAL A 142 -17.16 -15.98 15.52
CA VAL A 142 -16.12 -16.31 16.48
C VAL A 142 -16.74 -16.78 17.79
N ILE A 143 -16.26 -17.90 18.31
CA ILE A 143 -16.64 -18.46 19.61
C ILE A 143 -15.35 -18.73 20.39
N ASP A 144 -15.20 -18.07 21.53
CA ASP A 144 -14.06 -18.26 22.42
C ASP A 144 -14.34 -19.47 23.34
N LEU A 145 -13.50 -20.50 23.24
CA LEU A 145 -13.60 -21.75 24.00
C LEU A 145 -12.52 -21.83 25.09
N ASN A 146 -12.07 -20.68 25.60
CA ASN A 146 -10.96 -20.48 26.55
C ASN A 146 -9.59 -20.85 25.99
N ASP A 147 -9.39 -22.12 25.62
CA ASP A 147 -8.09 -22.64 25.14
C ASP A 147 -7.98 -22.62 23.61
N THR A 148 -9.12 -22.46 22.92
CA THR A 148 -9.18 -22.41 21.45
C THR A 148 -10.24 -21.41 21.00
N VAL A 149 -10.08 -20.86 19.79
CA VAL A 149 -11.06 -19.94 19.19
C VAL A 149 -11.61 -20.60 17.95
N ALA A 150 -12.90 -20.98 17.98
CA ALA A 150 -13.59 -21.46 16.79
C ALA A 150 -13.97 -20.26 15.91
N ARG A 151 -13.59 -20.30 14.63
CA ARG A 151 -13.97 -19.28 13.63
C ARG A 151 -14.73 -19.96 12.52
N ILE A 152 -15.99 -19.58 12.36
CA ILE A 152 -16.89 -20.15 11.37
C ILE A 152 -17.16 -19.08 10.31
N PRO A 153 -16.74 -19.28 9.04
CA PRO A 153 -16.99 -18.29 7.99
C PRO A 153 -18.50 -18.17 7.73
N ILE A 154 -19.00 -16.94 7.75
CA ILE A 154 -20.43 -16.66 7.45
C ILE A 154 -20.60 -16.34 5.96
N LEU A 155 -19.60 -15.70 5.36
CA LEU A 155 -19.61 -15.41 3.93
C LEU A 155 -19.43 -16.70 3.12
N PRO A 156 -20.09 -16.83 1.96
CA PRO A 156 -19.90 -17.97 1.08
C PRO A 156 -18.43 -18.07 0.65
N ASP A 157 -17.96 -19.29 0.43
CA ASP A 157 -16.64 -19.49 -0.14
C ASP A 157 -16.58 -18.83 -1.54
N PRO A 158 -15.59 -17.96 -1.80
CA PRO A 158 -15.51 -17.25 -3.08
C PRO A 158 -15.31 -18.19 -4.28
N THR A 159 -14.77 -19.40 -4.07
CA THR A 159 -14.51 -20.41 -5.11
C THR A 159 -15.69 -21.35 -5.33
N THR A 160 -16.31 -21.88 -4.27
CA THR A 160 -17.41 -22.86 -4.39
C THR A 160 -18.78 -22.20 -4.35
N LYS A 161 -18.88 -20.96 -3.87
CA LYS A 161 -20.12 -20.23 -3.55
C LYS A 161 -21.06 -21.00 -2.61
N GLU A 162 -20.55 -22.02 -1.94
CA GLU A 162 -21.33 -22.79 -0.98
C GLU A 162 -21.47 -21.99 0.31
N ASN A 163 -22.69 -21.94 0.84
CA ASN A 163 -22.93 -21.41 2.16
C ASN A 163 -22.43 -22.41 3.19
N PHE A 164 -21.72 -21.92 4.20
CA PHE A 164 -21.28 -22.76 5.30
C PHE A 164 -22.49 -23.36 6.04
N THR A 165 -22.43 -24.67 6.31
CA THR A 165 -23.48 -25.38 7.05
C THR A 165 -23.18 -25.39 8.54
N ILE A 166 -24.18 -25.02 9.34
CA ILE A 166 -24.06 -24.92 10.79
C ILE A 166 -23.78 -26.31 11.37
N PRO A 167 -22.77 -26.48 12.25
CA PRO A 167 -22.59 -27.71 12.99
C PRO A 167 -23.87 -27.98 13.81
N PRO A 168 -24.43 -29.20 13.80
CA PRO A 168 -25.68 -29.50 14.50
C PRO A 168 -25.66 -29.18 16.01
N SER A 169 -24.46 -29.14 16.59
CA SER A 169 -24.21 -28.77 17.99
C SER A 169 -24.33 -27.27 18.27
N LEU A 170 -24.22 -26.40 17.26
CA LEU A 170 -24.29 -24.95 17.41
C LEU A 170 -25.75 -24.46 17.43
N ARG A 171 -26.18 -24.02 18.62
CA ARG A 171 -27.54 -23.48 18.86
C ARG A 171 -27.44 -22.04 19.34
N PHE A 172 -28.34 -21.17 18.90
CA PHE A 172 -28.35 -19.78 19.36
C PHE A 172 -29.24 -19.67 20.59
N LYS A 173 -28.97 -18.72 21.47
CA LYS A 173 -29.82 -18.40 22.62
C LYS A 173 -30.44 -17.03 22.43
N GLY A 174 -31.71 -17.02 22.08
CA GLY A 174 -32.56 -15.82 22.13
C GLY A 174 -33.23 -15.66 23.49
N VAL A 175 -33.86 -14.50 23.69
CA VAL A 175 -34.73 -14.24 24.86
C VAL A 175 -36.02 -15.07 24.78
N SER A 176 -36.45 -15.42 23.56
CA SER A 176 -37.55 -16.33 23.26
C SER A 176 -37.22 -17.23 22.06
N PRO A 177 -37.99 -18.29 21.77
CA PRO A 177 -37.80 -19.11 20.57
C PRO A 177 -37.89 -18.31 19.26
N GLU A 178 -38.76 -17.30 19.20
CA GLU A 178 -38.87 -16.39 18.05
C GLU A 178 -37.59 -15.57 17.89
N ASP A 179 -37.02 -15.09 19.00
CA ASP A 179 -35.76 -14.35 19.00
C ASP A 179 -34.58 -15.22 18.54
N GLU A 180 -34.52 -16.48 18.98
CA GLU A 180 -33.53 -17.45 18.49
C GLU A 180 -33.66 -17.66 16.97
N ALA A 181 -34.88 -17.83 16.47
CA ALA A 181 -35.13 -17.98 15.04
C ALA A 181 -34.71 -16.73 14.25
N ARG A 182 -34.98 -15.53 14.77
CA ARG A 182 -34.53 -14.25 14.18
C ARG A 182 -33.01 -14.13 14.16
N ILE A 183 -32.31 -14.47 15.26
CA ILE A 183 -30.86 -14.42 15.31
C ILE A 183 -30.27 -15.38 14.28
N ARG A 184 -30.79 -16.62 14.19
CA ARG A 184 -30.36 -17.59 13.17
C ARG A 184 -30.61 -17.08 11.75
N GLN A 185 -31.81 -16.55 11.49
CA GLN A 185 -32.14 -15.95 10.20
C GLN A 185 -31.19 -14.80 9.87
N PHE A 186 -30.91 -13.92 10.82
CA PHE A 186 -30.01 -12.80 10.62
C PHE A 186 -28.58 -13.30 10.32
N VAL A 187 -28.02 -14.18 11.13
CA VAL A 187 -26.63 -14.63 11.01
C VAL A 187 -26.38 -15.40 9.71
N PHE A 188 -27.32 -16.26 9.27
CA PHE A 188 -27.05 -17.16 8.13
C PHE A 188 -27.77 -16.80 6.84
N ASN A 189 -28.84 -15.99 6.88
CA ASN A 189 -29.58 -15.63 5.67
C ASN A 189 -29.43 -14.16 5.29
N GLU A 190 -29.35 -13.26 6.28
CA GLU A 190 -29.27 -11.81 6.03
C GLU A 190 -27.84 -11.31 6.03
N SER A 191 -27.04 -11.72 7.02
CA SER A 191 -25.65 -11.32 7.20
C SER A 191 -24.78 -11.64 5.99
N PRO A 192 -24.89 -12.81 5.31
CA PRO A 192 -24.13 -13.05 4.08
C PRO A 192 -24.45 -12.05 2.96
N LYS A 193 -25.68 -11.50 2.91
CA LYS A 193 -26.13 -10.55 1.88
C LYS A 193 -25.62 -9.13 2.13
N ILE A 194 -25.49 -8.74 3.39
CA ILE A 194 -25.05 -7.40 3.80
C ILE A 194 -23.60 -7.36 4.28
N GLY A 195 -22.96 -8.51 4.43
CA GLY A 195 -21.74 -8.64 5.21
C GLY A 195 -20.57 -7.87 4.63
N ARG A 196 -20.41 -7.91 3.31
CA ARG A 196 -19.38 -7.13 2.59
C ARG A 196 -19.58 -5.62 2.72
N ARG A 197 -20.84 -5.16 2.74
CA ARG A 197 -21.17 -3.74 2.97
C ARG A 197 -20.84 -3.34 4.41
N ASN A 198 -21.13 -4.21 5.37
CA ASN A 198 -20.77 -3.99 6.77
C ASN A 198 -19.24 -4.01 6.96
N GLN A 199 -18.51 -4.92 6.32
CA GLN A 199 -17.04 -4.94 6.32
C GLN A 199 -16.48 -3.64 5.73
N PHE A 200 -17.02 -3.18 4.60
CA PHE A 200 -16.60 -1.93 3.99
C PHE A 200 -16.78 -0.73 4.93
N ALA A 201 -17.95 -0.60 5.55
CA ALA A 201 -18.21 0.44 6.55
C ALA A 201 -17.30 0.32 7.78
N ALA A 202 -17.03 -0.91 8.22
CA ALA A 202 -16.14 -1.18 9.34
C ALA A 202 -14.68 -0.80 9.02
N PHE A 203 -14.22 -1.05 7.79
CA PHE A 203 -12.89 -0.66 7.33
C PHE A 203 -12.75 0.87 7.30
N ILE A 204 -13.75 1.58 6.75
CA ILE A 204 -13.81 3.05 6.80
C ILE A 204 -13.72 3.54 8.25
N SER A 205 -14.45 2.92 9.17
CA SER A 205 -14.40 3.28 10.59
C SER A 205 -13.02 3.07 11.22
N VAL A 206 -12.35 1.95 10.95
CA VAL A 206 -11.00 1.67 11.45
C VAL A 206 -9.99 2.70 10.92
N LEU A 207 -10.05 3.01 9.62
CA LEU A 207 -9.17 3.99 8.97
C LEU A 207 -9.39 5.42 9.51
N ASN A 208 -10.60 5.73 9.99
CA ASN A 208 -10.94 7.02 10.59
C ASN A 208 -10.83 7.04 12.14
N SER A 209 -10.39 5.95 12.79
CA SER A 209 -10.42 5.82 14.26
C SER A 209 -9.68 6.92 15.03
N ASN A 210 -8.68 7.55 14.41
CA ASN A 210 -7.91 8.64 15.01
C ASN A 210 -8.36 10.04 14.57
N ARG A 211 -9.48 10.14 13.84
CA ARG A 211 -10.03 11.41 13.32
C ARG A 211 -11.29 11.81 14.09
N PRO A 212 -11.65 13.10 14.13
CA PRO A 212 -12.93 13.54 14.66
C PRO A 212 -14.11 12.86 13.92
N PRO A 213 -15.24 12.61 14.60
CA PRO A 213 -16.43 12.08 13.95
C PRO A 213 -16.87 12.99 12.78
N SER A 214 -17.14 12.39 11.62
CA SER A 214 -17.57 13.09 10.41
C SER A 214 -18.69 12.34 9.70
N ASP A 215 -19.34 12.97 8.73
CA ASP A 215 -20.30 12.30 7.88
C ASP A 215 -19.64 11.17 7.05
N TYR A 216 -20.47 10.31 6.44
CA TYR A 216 -20.00 9.15 5.71
C TYR A 216 -19.12 9.52 4.49
N ILE A 217 -19.48 10.54 3.73
CA ILE A 217 -18.74 10.94 2.51
C ILE A 217 -17.37 11.49 2.91
N THR A 218 -17.31 12.30 3.97
CA THR A 218 -16.04 12.77 4.53
C THR A 218 -15.19 11.61 5.05
N SER A 219 -15.79 10.65 5.76
CA SER A 219 -15.08 9.47 6.26
C SER A 219 -14.58 8.59 5.12
N PHE A 220 -15.34 8.47 4.04
CA PHE A 220 -14.96 7.74 2.84
C PHE A 220 -13.80 8.43 2.11
N ARG A 221 -13.87 9.75 1.90
CA ARG A 221 -12.76 10.56 1.36
C ARG A 221 -11.48 10.37 2.18
N ASN A 222 -11.58 10.46 3.51
CA ASN A 222 -10.46 10.23 4.43
C ASN A 222 -9.87 8.81 4.29
N SER A 223 -10.69 7.81 3.98
CA SER A 223 -10.24 6.43 3.79
C SER A 223 -9.50 6.25 2.46
N LEU A 224 -9.98 6.89 1.39
CA LEU A 224 -9.26 6.93 0.11
C LEU A 224 -7.90 7.61 0.23
N CYS A 225 -7.82 8.68 1.03
CA CYS A 225 -6.62 9.47 1.28
C CYS A 225 -5.87 9.03 2.55
N SER A 226 -6.08 7.81 3.01
CA SER A 226 -5.39 7.26 4.19
C SER A 226 -3.93 6.94 3.84
N MET A 227 -3.03 7.05 4.82
CA MET A 227 -1.60 6.83 4.61
C MET A 227 -1.22 5.39 4.27
N ASP A 228 -2.06 4.40 4.57
CA ASP A 228 -1.79 3.03 4.11
C ASP A 228 -2.10 2.84 2.61
N MET A 229 -2.85 3.76 2.01
CA MET A 229 -3.18 3.79 0.58
C MET A 229 -3.83 2.49 0.05
N SER A 230 -4.32 1.60 0.92
CA SER A 230 -4.88 0.31 0.51
C SER A 230 -6.18 0.47 -0.29
N PHE A 231 -7.04 1.43 0.07
CA PHE A 231 -8.27 1.72 -0.67
C PHE A 231 -7.96 2.23 -2.08
N ALA A 232 -7.06 3.23 -2.20
CA ALA A 232 -6.64 3.76 -3.48
C ALA A 232 -5.97 2.69 -4.36
N THR A 233 -5.05 1.92 -3.77
CA THR A 233 -4.36 0.81 -4.47
C THR A 233 -5.34 -0.26 -4.94
N ALA A 234 -6.32 -0.64 -4.11
CA ALA A 234 -7.34 -1.62 -4.48
C ALA A 234 -8.20 -1.16 -5.66
N ILE A 235 -8.61 0.11 -5.69
CA ILE A 235 -9.35 0.69 -6.83
C ILE A 235 -8.51 0.59 -8.10
N CYS A 236 -7.22 0.95 -8.05
CA CYS A 236 -6.30 0.82 -9.19
C CYS A 236 -6.16 -0.63 -9.67
N LEU A 237 -6.12 -1.61 -8.77
CA LEU A 237 -6.00 -3.04 -9.10
C LEU A 237 -7.27 -3.63 -9.74
N LEU A 238 -8.45 -3.14 -9.34
CA LEU A 238 -9.73 -3.60 -9.85
C LEU A 238 -10.08 -2.99 -11.21
N ALA A 239 -9.57 -1.80 -11.52
CA ALA A 239 -9.81 -1.12 -12.78
C ALA A 239 -8.98 -1.76 -13.90
N ARG A 240 -9.56 -2.79 -14.54
CA ARG A 240 -8.89 -3.63 -15.54
C ARG A 240 -9.31 -3.33 -16.97
N GLN A 241 -10.36 -2.54 -17.15
CA GLN A 241 -10.95 -2.27 -18.46
C GLN A 241 -11.12 -0.77 -18.70
N HIS A 242 -11.24 -0.38 -19.97
CA HIS A 242 -11.43 1.02 -20.35
C HIS A 242 -12.69 1.65 -19.73
N SER A 243 -13.74 0.86 -19.47
CA SER A 243 -14.94 1.32 -18.77
C SER A 243 -14.68 1.76 -17.32
N ASP A 244 -13.58 1.29 -16.72
CA ASP A 244 -13.22 1.60 -15.34
C ASP A 244 -12.36 2.87 -15.21
N TYR A 245 -11.87 3.41 -16.33
CA TYR A 245 -10.91 4.53 -16.33
C TYR A 245 -11.48 5.80 -15.68
N ALA A 246 -12.79 6.03 -15.80
CA ALA A 246 -13.45 7.16 -15.14
C ALA A 246 -13.29 7.11 -13.61
N SER A 247 -13.36 5.92 -12.99
CA SER A 247 -13.16 5.76 -11.55
C SER A 247 -11.72 6.06 -11.12
N LEU A 248 -10.72 5.75 -11.97
CA LEU A 248 -9.33 6.11 -11.71
C LEU A 248 -9.05 7.61 -11.90
N GLN A 249 -9.69 8.25 -12.89
CA GLN A 249 -9.62 9.71 -13.08
C GLN A 249 -10.23 10.44 -11.88
N ASN A 250 -11.37 9.96 -11.40
CA ASN A 250 -12.00 10.46 -10.18
C ASN A 250 -11.11 10.24 -8.94
N LEU A 251 -10.48 9.08 -8.81
CA LEU A 251 -9.53 8.81 -7.72
C LEU A 251 -8.33 9.77 -7.79
N PHE A 252 -7.73 9.95 -8.96
CA PHE A 252 -6.62 10.88 -9.18
C PHE A 252 -6.98 12.31 -8.78
N LEU A 253 -8.19 12.77 -9.14
CA LEU A 253 -8.73 14.07 -8.72
C LEU A 253 -8.87 14.19 -7.20
N VAL A 254 -9.44 13.17 -6.53
CA VAL A 254 -9.64 13.19 -5.07
C VAL A 254 -8.29 13.25 -4.36
N LEU A 255 -7.35 12.39 -4.73
CA LEU A 255 -6.00 12.35 -4.16
C LEU A 255 -5.24 13.67 -4.40
N GLY A 256 -5.42 14.28 -5.58
CA GLY A 256 -4.82 15.57 -5.93
C GLY A 256 -5.39 16.73 -5.11
N CYS A 257 -6.71 16.81 -4.97
CA CYS A 257 -7.37 17.83 -4.14
C CYS A 257 -7.02 17.72 -2.64
N ASP A 258 -6.63 16.53 -2.16
CA ASP A 258 -6.18 16.29 -0.79
C ASP A 258 -4.65 16.36 -0.63
N ASN A 259 -3.90 16.71 -1.67
CA ASN A 259 -2.42 16.78 -1.68
C ASN A 259 -1.73 15.46 -1.27
N VAL A 260 -2.36 14.31 -1.58
CA VAL A 260 -1.81 12.98 -1.28
C VAL A 260 -1.40 12.21 -2.53
N ILE A 261 -1.60 12.78 -3.73
CA ILE A 261 -1.26 12.12 -4.99
C ILE A 261 0.24 11.87 -5.13
N ASP A 262 1.10 12.81 -4.73
CA ASP A 262 2.56 12.63 -4.77
C ASP A 262 2.99 11.49 -3.85
N LEU A 263 2.45 11.43 -2.62
CA LEU A 263 2.69 10.32 -1.70
C LEU A 263 2.29 8.97 -2.32
N PHE A 264 1.09 8.89 -2.88
CA PHE A 264 0.59 7.67 -3.51
C PHE A 264 1.48 7.21 -4.66
N LEU A 265 1.86 8.12 -5.56
CA LEU A 265 2.74 7.82 -6.68
C LEU A 265 4.14 7.41 -6.22
N ARG A 266 4.70 8.06 -5.20
CA ARG A 266 5.99 7.68 -4.62
C ARG A 266 5.95 6.30 -4.02
N GLU A 267 4.94 5.98 -3.21
CA GLU A 267 4.81 4.67 -2.57
C GLU A 267 4.73 3.54 -3.59
N LEU A 268 3.88 3.69 -4.61
CA LEU A 268 3.78 2.69 -5.68
C LEU A 268 5.09 2.56 -6.46
N SER A 269 5.74 3.68 -6.76
CA SER A 269 6.99 3.71 -7.53
C SER A 269 8.13 3.04 -6.77
N VAL A 270 8.35 3.42 -5.50
CA VAL A 270 9.39 2.82 -4.64
C VAL A 270 9.15 1.33 -4.47
N ALA A 271 7.91 0.92 -4.17
CA ALA A 271 7.56 -0.49 -3.99
C ALA A 271 7.63 -1.32 -5.30
N SER A 272 7.82 -0.65 -6.44
CA SER A 272 8.04 -1.28 -7.74
C SER A 272 9.53 -1.35 -8.13
N LEU A 273 10.42 -0.56 -7.51
CA LEU A 273 11.84 -0.49 -7.90
C LEU A 273 12.55 -1.85 -7.86
N GLY A 274 12.30 -2.64 -6.82
CA GLY A 274 12.91 -3.97 -6.67
C GLY A 274 12.49 -4.98 -7.75
N VAL A 275 11.40 -4.74 -8.49
CA VAL A 275 10.92 -5.64 -9.54
C VAL A 275 11.13 -5.09 -10.95
N VAL A 276 11.15 -3.77 -11.16
CA VAL A 276 11.20 -3.19 -12.51
C VAL A 276 12.48 -3.56 -13.27
N GLN A 277 13.60 -3.81 -12.61
CA GLN A 277 14.81 -4.31 -13.28
C GLN A 277 14.77 -5.82 -13.58
N GLY A 278 13.86 -6.56 -12.95
CA GLY A 278 13.67 -8.00 -13.16
C GLY A 278 12.76 -8.33 -14.35
N PHE A 279 12.50 -9.62 -14.56
CA PHE A 279 11.70 -10.15 -15.69
C PHE A 279 10.35 -10.76 -15.23
N GLN A 280 10.03 -10.71 -13.93
CA GLN A 280 8.75 -11.19 -13.36
C GLN A 280 7.89 -10.04 -12.84
N VAL A 281 7.79 -8.97 -13.64
CA VAL A 281 7.14 -7.71 -13.23
C VAL A 281 5.62 -7.81 -13.16
N ALA A 282 5.03 -8.69 -13.98
CA ALA A 282 3.58 -8.84 -14.16
C ALA A 282 2.79 -9.17 -12.88
N GLN A 283 3.45 -9.77 -11.88
CA GLN A 283 2.80 -10.23 -10.66
C GLN A 283 2.88 -9.22 -9.51
N ASN A 284 3.65 -8.14 -9.69
CA ASN A 284 3.72 -7.11 -8.68
C ASN A 284 2.47 -6.23 -8.75
N ILE A 285 1.51 -6.50 -7.87
CA ILE A 285 1.11 -5.48 -6.92
C ILE A 285 1.01 -4.03 -7.39
N ASN A 286 2.08 -3.32 -7.03
CA ASN A 286 2.19 -1.88 -7.07
C ASN A 286 2.46 -1.39 -8.49
N ILE A 287 3.22 -2.14 -9.31
CA ILE A 287 3.43 -1.77 -10.72
C ILE A 287 2.13 -1.93 -11.52
N VAL A 288 1.32 -2.97 -11.24
CA VAL A 288 0.00 -3.12 -11.89
C VAL A 288 -0.90 -1.94 -11.54
N ALA A 289 -0.97 -1.55 -10.26
CA ALA A 289 -1.74 -0.38 -9.83
C ALA A 289 -1.26 0.90 -10.53
N LEU A 290 0.05 1.12 -10.60
CA LEU A 290 0.67 2.29 -11.25
C LEU A 290 0.42 2.31 -12.76
N THR A 291 0.54 1.16 -13.43
CA THR A 291 0.23 1.00 -14.85
C THR A 291 -1.24 1.29 -15.14
N ASN A 292 -2.18 0.76 -14.36
CA ASN A 292 -3.61 1.01 -14.56
C ASN A 292 -3.94 2.49 -14.39
N LEU A 293 -3.34 3.17 -13.40
CA LEU A 293 -3.48 4.61 -13.22
C LEU A 293 -2.93 5.39 -14.42
N PHE A 294 -1.72 5.07 -14.88
CA PHE A 294 -1.12 5.68 -16.07
C PHE A 294 -1.99 5.49 -17.32
N MET A 295 -2.50 4.28 -17.54
CA MET A 295 -3.35 3.96 -18.69
C MET A 295 -4.69 4.70 -18.64
N ALA A 296 -5.29 4.86 -17.45
CA ALA A 296 -6.52 5.62 -17.31
C ALA A 296 -6.32 7.13 -17.55
N MET A 297 -5.18 7.69 -17.15
CA MET A 297 -4.85 9.09 -17.44
C MET A 297 -4.50 9.32 -18.91
N SER A 298 -4.14 8.25 -19.63
CA SER A 298 -3.64 8.32 -21.01
C SER A 298 -4.58 7.72 -22.05
N GLY A 299 -5.81 7.37 -21.69
CA GLY A 299 -6.72 6.57 -22.53
C GLY A 299 -6.89 7.07 -23.97
N GLU A 300 -7.15 8.36 -24.17
CA GLU A 300 -7.31 8.95 -25.52
C GLU A 300 -6.00 8.92 -26.34
N TRP A 301 -4.86 9.10 -25.67
CA TRP A 301 -3.55 9.03 -26.29
C TRP A 301 -3.17 7.60 -26.64
N ALA A 302 -3.43 6.65 -25.73
CA ALA A 302 -3.14 5.24 -25.91
C ALA A 302 -3.89 4.67 -27.12
N ALA A 303 -5.13 5.12 -27.38
CA ALA A 303 -5.90 4.72 -28.55
C ALA A 303 -5.28 5.14 -29.90
N ARG A 304 -4.32 6.09 -29.91
CA ARG A 304 -3.65 6.60 -31.12
C ARG A 304 -2.32 5.91 -31.41
N ILE A 305 -1.80 5.08 -30.51
CA ILE A 305 -0.54 4.37 -30.70
C ILE A 305 -0.74 3.16 -31.62
N THR A 306 0.06 3.05 -32.68
CA THR A 306 -0.09 1.98 -33.68
C THR A 306 0.45 0.65 -33.14
N MET A 307 -0.44 -0.29 -32.85
CA MET A 307 -0.07 -1.62 -32.31
C MET A 307 0.26 -2.69 -33.36
N GLN A 308 0.12 -2.40 -34.66
CA GLN A 308 0.28 -3.38 -35.75
C GLN A 308 1.72 -3.49 -36.28
N ARG A 309 2.63 -2.63 -35.82
CA ARG A 309 4.03 -2.61 -36.24
C ARG A 309 4.92 -3.34 -35.22
N GLY A 310 6.18 -3.60 -35.58
CA GLY A 310 7.13 -4.25 -34.64
C GLY A 310 7.40 -3.40 -33.40
N ILE A 311 7.93 -4.00 -32.33
CA ILE A 311 8.16 -3.31 -31.05
C ILE A 311 9.02 -2.03 -31.18
N ALA A 312 9.97 -1.99 -32.11
CA ALA A 312 10.80 -0.82 -32.35
C ALA A 312 10.00 0.39 -32.87
N ASP A 313 9.06 0.15 -33.80
CA ASP A 313 8.16 1.20 -34.32
C ASP A 313 7.20 1.69 -33.24
N MET A 314 6.70 0.77 -32.39
CA MET A 314 5.85 1.12 -31.26
C MET A 314 6.60 2.01 -30.25
N ILE A 315 7.85 1.67 -29.92
CA ILE A 315 8.71 2.51 -29.07
C ILE A 315 8.90 3.88 -29.71
N HIS A 316 9.14 3.92 -31.02
CA HIS A 316 9.29 5.16 -31.75
C HIS A 316 8.03 6.04 -31.63
N ASP A 317 6.86 5.49 -31.93
CA ASP A 317 5.57 6.19 -31.85
C ASP A 317 5.31 6.73 -30.43
N ILE A 318 5.53 5.91 -29.40
CA ILE A 318 5.38 6.30 -27.99
C ILE A 318 6.34 7.45 -27.65
N CYS A 319 7.63 7.29 -27.95
CA CYS A 319 8.66 8.26 -27.58
C CYS A 319 8.47 9.61 -28.30
N MET A 320 8.16 9.58 -29.60
CA MET A 320 7.89 10.79 -30.38
C MET A 320 6.62 11.48 -29.89
N SER A 321 5.57 10.72 -29.59
CA SER A 321 4.31 11.27 -29.08
C SER A 321 4.46 11.95 -27.72
N ILE A 322 5.26 11.36 -26.82
CA ILE A 322 5.60 11.99 -25.54
C ILE A 322 6.45 13.25 -25.75
N THR A 323 7.49 13.17 -26.59
CA THR A 323 8.41 14.30 -26.84
C THR A 323 7.70 15.50 -27.48
N HIS A 324 6.69 15.24 -28.32
CA HIS A 324 5.84 16.26 -28.92
C HIS A 324 4.66 16.70 -28.03
N ARG A 325 4.58 16.21 -26.78
CA ARG A 325 3.53 16.53 -25.80
C ARG A 325 2.10 16.24 -26.28
N TYR A 326 1.93 15.15 -27.03
CA TYR A 326 0.60 14.66 -27.40
C TYR A 326 -0.07 13.80 -26.32
N ILE A 327 0.70 13.38 -25.33
CA ILE A 327 0.20 12.69 -24.12
C ILE A 327 -0.44 13.70 -23.14
N PRO A 328 -1.56 13.36 -22.47
CA PRO A 328 -2.16 14.21 -21.44
C PRO A 328 -1.20 14.53 -20.30
N PHE A 329 -1.33 15.71 -19.69
CA PHE A 329 -0.45 16.14 -18.61
C PHE A 329 -0.56 15.27 -17.36
N GLU A 330 -1.76 14.79 -17.04
CA GLU A 330 -2.01 13.90 -15.91
C GLU A 330 -1.24 12.58 -16.08
N ALA A 331 -1.25 12.00 -17.27
CA ALA A 331 -0.49 10.79 -17.58
C ALA A 331 1.02 11.05 -17.55
N LEU A 332 1.46 12.18 -18.12
CA LEU A 332 2.86 12.59 -18.09
C LEU A 332 3.34 12.83 -16.67
N TYR A 333 2.49 13.36 -15.78
CA TYR A 333 2.77 13.58 -14.37
C TYR A 333 2.94 12.26 -13.61
N VAL A 334 2.03 11.29 -13.80
CA VAL A 334 2.18 9.93 -13.24
C VAL A 334 3.49 9.30 -13.70
N LEU A 335 3.80 9.39 -15.00
CA LEU A 335 5.04 8.86 -15.56
C LEU A 335 6.27 9.58 -15.01
N LYS A 336 6.25 10.92 -14.93
CA LYS A 336 7.36 11.71 -14.38
C LYS A 336 7.62 11.35 -12.93
N ALA A 337 6.58 11.25 -12.08
CA ALA A 337 6.74 10.89 -10.68
C ALA A 337 7.46 9.53 -10.53
N ALA A 338 7.05 8.52 -11.30
CA ALA A 338 7.67 7.21 -11.29
C ALA A 338 9.12 7.22 -11.79
N LEU A 339 9.39 7.96 -12.87
CA LEU A 339 10.75 8.10 -13.41
C LEU A 339 11.67 8.87 -12.48
N CYS A 340 11.18 9.90 -11.79
CA CYS A 340 11.96 10.66 -10.81
C CYS A 340 12.46 9.73 -9.70
N ILE A 341 11.56 8.92 -9.12
CA ILE A 341 11.93 7.93 -8.08
C ILE A 341 12.96 6.93 -8.61
N ALA A 342 12.73 6.38 -9.80
CA ALA A 342 13.64 5.43 -10.43
C ALA A 342 15.01 6.04 -10.80
N ALA A 343 15.08 7.34 -11.05
CA ALA A 343 16.34 8.02 -11.36
C ALA A 343 17.24 8.23 -10.12
N TYR A 344 16.66 8.33 -8.92
CA TYR A 344 17.44 8.43 -7.66
C TYR A 344 18.07 7.09 -7.26
N ASP A 345 17.37 5.99 -7.53
CA ASP A 345 17.80 4.63 -7.19
C ASP A 345 19.16 4.27 -7.81
N ASP A 346 19.31 4.50 -9.13
CA ASP A 346 20.48 4.07 -9.90
C ASP A 346 21.11 5.21 -10.71
N ALA A 347 22.40 5.46 -10.45
CA ALA A 347 23.19 6.48 -11.15
C ALA A 347 23.39 6.18 -12.64
N LYS A 348 23.25 4.92 -13.07
CA LYS A 348 23.33 4.54 -14.50
C LYS A 348 22.02 4.75 -15.26
N GLY A 349 20.92 5.04 -14.55
CA GLY A 349 19.60 5.25 -15.14
C GLY A 349 18.89 3.98 -15.60
N SER A 350 19.40 2.78 -15.29
CA SER A 350 18.78 1.51 -15.70
C SER A 350 17.41 1.32 -15.05
N SER A 351 17.23 1.76 -13.80
CA SER A 351 15.93 1.79 -13.11
C SER A 351 14.92 2.68 -13.84
N ALA A 352 15.32 3.90 -14.25
CA ALA A 352 14.44 4.83 -14.95
C ALA A 352 14.03 4.31 -16.33
N ILE A 353 14.96 3.74 -17.09
CA ILE A 353 14.68 3.11 -18.39
C ILE A 353 13.71 1.93 -18.21
N SER A 354 13.95 1.08 -17.21
CA SER A 354 13.09 -0.07 -16.95
C SER A 354 11.68 0.36 -16.52
N MET A 355 11.57 1.36 -15.64
CA MET A 355 10.29 1.93 -15.23
C MET A 355 9.53 2.51 -16.43
N PHE A 356 10.22 3.22 -17.34
CA PHE A 356 9.62 3.72 -18.58
C PHE A 356 9.06 2.57 -19.44
N LEU A 357 9.85 1.51 -19.64
CA LEU A 357 9.42 0.35 -20.43
C LEU A 357 8.19 -0.32 -19.81
N GLU A 358 8.17 -0.53 -18.50
CA GLU A 358 7.07 -1.18 -17.79
C GLU A 358 5.78 -0.36 -17.80
N LEU A 359 5.86 0.96 -17.66
CA LEU A 359 4.68 1.83 -17.61
C LEU A 359 4.18 2.26 -18.99
N ALA A 360 5.09 2.69 -19.87
CA ALA A 360 4.72 3.34 -21.12
C ALA A 360 4.74 2.40 -22.33
N VAL A 361 5.47 1.29 -22.30
CA VAL A 361 5.61 0.38 -23.46
C VAL A 361 4.89 -0.94 -23.24
N ARG A 362 5.10 -1.59 -22.10
CA ARG A 362 4.56 -2.92 -21.79
C ARG A 362 3.04 -3.05 -21.95
N PRO A 363 2.20 -2.06 -21.59
CA PRO A 363 0.75 -2.17 -21.79
C PRO A 363 0.37 -2.42 -23.26
N PHE A 364 1.08 -1.76 -24.18
CA PHE A 364 0.87 -1.90 -25.62
C PHE A 364 1.39 -3.24 -26.15
N THR A 365 2.47 -3.76 -25.58
CA THR A 365 3.00 -5.09 -25.97
C THR A 365 2.11 -6.22 -25.48
N ILE A 366 1.43 -6.06 -24.34
CA ILE A 366 0.38 -6.99 -23.90
C ILE A 366 -0.79 -6.97 -24.88
N ALA A 367 -1.30 -5.78 -25.21
CA ALA A 367 -2.43 -5.62 -26.12
C ALA A 367 -2.16 -6.16 -27.54
N SER A 368 -0.93 -6.01 -28.03
CA SER A 368 -0.46 -6.50 -29.34
C SER A 368 0.08 -7.93 -29.33
N LYS A 369 0.09 -8.62 -28.17
CA LYS A 369 0.65 -9.97 -28.00
C LYS A 369 2.14 -10.08 -28.36
N GLN A 370 2.92 -9.04 -28.07
CA GLN A 370 4.37 -8.95 -28.31
C GLN A 370 5.21 -9.06 -27.01
N ILE A 371 4.72 -9.75 -25.98
CA ILE A 371 5.39 -9.84 -24.66
C ILE A 371 6.80 -10.44 -24.77
N ASP A 372 7.00 -11.50 -25.55
CA ASP A 372 8.32 -12.13 -25.69
C ASP A 372 9.36 -11.19 -26.34
N GLN A 373 8.90 -10.34 -27.26
CA GLN A 373 9.75 -9.31 -27.88
C GLN A 373 10.10 -8.21 -26.88
N PHE A 374 9.14 -7.84 -26.02
CA PHE A 374 9.35 -6.88 -24.94
C PHE A 374 10.42 -7.37 -23.95
N GLU A 375 10.31 -8.61 -23.46
CA GLU A 375 11.28 -9.17 -22.52
C GLU A 375 12.69 -9.24 -23.14
N SER A 376 12.77 -9.61 -24.43
CA SER A 376 14.04 -9.63 -25.18
C SER A 376 14.65 -8.24 -25.33
N LEU A 377 13.83 -7.24 -25.67
CA LEU A 377 14.26 -5.84 -25.81
C LEU A 377 14.72 -5.25 -24.48
N LYS A 378 13.94 -5.45 -23.41
CA LYS A 378 14.29 -4.99 -22.06
C LYS A 378 15.60 -5.61 -21.59
N LYS A 379 15.78 -6.91 -21.81
CA LYS A 379 17.04 -7.60 -21.55
C LYS A 379 18.19 -6.98 -22.35
N GLY A 380 17.98 -6.73 -23.64
CA GLY A 380 18.94 -6.07 -24.51
C GLY A 380 19.36 -4.69 -24.01
N PHE A 381 18.40 -3.87 -23.55
CA PHE A 381 18.69 -2.56 -22.96
C PHE A 381 19.55 -2.65 -21.69
N LEU A 382 19.24 -3.59 -20.80
CA LEU A 382 19.95 -3.75 -19.52
C LEU A 382 21.38 -4.28 -19.69
N PHE A 383 21.61 -5.15 -20.69
CA PHE A 383 22.93 -5.75 -20.95
C PHE A 383 23.73 -5.05 -22.06
N GLY A 384 23.22 -3.95 -22.62
CA GLY A 384 23.93 -3.16 -23.63
C GLY A 384 24.05 -3.85 -24.99
N ASP A 385 23.03 -4.60 -25.41
CA ASP A 385 22.97 -5.22 -26.73
C ASP A 385 22.86 -4.16 -27.83
N LYS A 386 23.84 -4.14 -28.73
CA LYS A 386 23.94 -3.19 -29.84
C LYS A 386 22.78 -3.30 -30.83
N THR A 387 22.09 -4.44 -30.88
CA THR A 387 20.91 -4.65 -31.73
C THR A 387 19.82 -3.63 -31.43
N TYR A 388 19.70 -3.20 -30.18
CA TYR A 388 18.65 -2.30 -29.73
C TYR A 388 19.15 -0.86 -29.45
N ALA A 389 20.36 -0.52 -29.90
CA ALA A 389 21.01 0.75 -29.57
C ALA A 389 20.19 2.00 -29.96
N GLN A 390 19.54 1.97 -31.13
CA GLN A 390 18.72 3.10 -31.60
C GLN A 390 17.47 3.30 -30.73
N SER A 391 16.76 2.22 -30.40
CA SER A 391 15.59 2.27 -29.51
C SER A 391 15.99 2.69 -28.09
N LEU A 392 17.14 2.22 -27.60
CA LEU A 392 17.67 2.59 -26.30
C LEU A 392 17.99 4.09 -26.23
N GLU A 393 18.69 4.63 -27.23
CA GLU A 393 19.01 6.05 -27.32
C GLU A 393 17.74 6.92 -27.35
N LEU A 394 16.72 6.49 -28.10
CA LEU A 394 15.45 7.18 -28.15
C LEU A 394 14.75 7.19 -26.79
N VAL A 395 14.67 6.04 -26.11
CA VAL A 395 14.07 5.93 -24.78
C VAL A 395 14.83 6.79 -23.76
N GLN A 396 16.17 6.77 -23.78
CA GLN A 396 17.00 7.60 -22.91
C GLN A 396 16.70 9.09 -23.11
N ARG A 397 16.63 9.56 -24.35
CA ARG A 397 16.27 10.95 -24.67
C ARG A 397 14.88 11.31 -24.17
N THR A 398 13.90 10.43 -24.37
CA THR A 398 12.53 10.66 -23.89
C THR A 398 12.46 10.69 -22.36
N VAL A 399 13.16 9.79 -21.66
CA VAL A 399 13.23 9.82 -20.18
C VAL A 399 13.82 11.13 -19.69
N VAL A 400 14.95 11.59 -20.24
CA VAL A 400 15.55 12.88 -19.88
C VAL A 400 14.60 14.04 -20.17
N HIS A 401 13.90 14.00 -21.31
CA HIS A 401 12.89 15.01 -21.66
C HIS A 401 11.76 15.08 -20.63
N ILE A 402 11.22 13.94 -20.19
CA ILE A 402 10.16 13.90 -19.17
C ILE A 402 10.66 14.44 -17.83
N LEU A 403 11.85 13.99 -17.39
CA LEU A 403 12.43 14.42 -16.11
C LEU A 403 12.68 15.93 -16.07
N GLY A 404 13.11 16.52 -17.18
CA GLY A 404 13.34 17.96 -17.32
C GLY A 404 12.09 18.80 -17.62
N ALA A 405 10.93 18.18 -17.86
CA ALA A 405 9.72 18.91 -18.24
C ALA A 405 8.98 19.48 -17.01
N GLU A 406 8.55 20.74 -17.08
CA GLU A 406 7.50 21.25 -16.19
C GLU A 406 6.14 20.76 -16.67
N ILE A 407 5.41 20.08 -15.78
CA ILE A 407 4.13 19.45 -16.08
C ILE A 407 3.06 20.11 -15.20
N PRO A 408 2.23 21.00 -15.75
CA PRO A 408 1.13 21.60 -15.00
C PRO A 408 -0.01 20.59 -14.89
N VAL A 409 -0.43 20.31 -13.65
CA VAL A 409 -1.64 19.55 -13.35
C VAL A 409 -2.50 20.40 -12.42
N THR A 410 -3.80 20.49 -12.70
CA THR A 410 -4.74 21.25 -11.89
C THR A 410 -5.86 20.35 -11.40
N PHE A 411 -6.24 20.54 -10.14
CA PHE A 411 -7.31 19.78 -9.50
C PHE A 411 -8.48 20.72 -9.20
N SER A 412 -9.70 20.27 -9.48
CA SER A 412 -10.92 21.06 -9.27
C SER A 412 -11.66 20.57 -8.01
N PRO A 413 -11.66 21.35 -6.90
CA PRO A 413 -12.33 20.95 -5.66
C PRO A 413 -13.85 20.76 -5.84
N MET A 414 -14.47 21.47 -6.78
CA MET A 414 -15.91 21.38 -7.04
C MET A 414 -16.34 19.99 -7.55
N ASN A 415 -15.42 19.25 -8.16
CA ASN A 415 -15.68 17.93 -8.74
C ASN A 415 -15.42 16.78 -7.75
N VAL A 416 -14.92 17.05 -6.54
CA VAL A 416 -14.57 16.02 -5.55
C VAL A 416 -15.81 15.25 -5.08
N ASN A 417 -16.90 15.92 -4.73
CA ASN A 417 -18.11 15.24 -4.23
C ASN A 417 -18.78 14.35 -5.28
N PRO A 418 -18.95 14.78 -6.55
CA PRO A 418 -19.35 13.88 -7.64
C PRO A 418 -18.41 12.69 -7.80
N ALA A 419 -17.09 12.94 -7.85
CA ALA A 419 -16.08 11.89 -7.98
C ALA A 419 -16.17 10.84 -6.86
N LEU A 420 -16.38 11.26 -5.60
CA LEU A 420 -16.56 10.35 -4.47
C LEU A 420 -17.78 9.45 -4.63
N ARG A 421 -18.89 9.96 -5.19
CA ARG A 421 -20.09 9.14 -5.45
C ARG A 421 -19.81 8.08 -6.50
N ASP A 422 -19.19 8.47 -7.62
CA ASP A 422 -18.85 7.56 -8.71
C ASP A 422 -17.87 6.46 -8.25
N ILE A 423 -16.86 6.82 -7.44
CA ILE A 423 -15.93 5.84 -6.86
C ILE A 423 -16.68 4.91 -5.90
N HIS A 424 -17.56 5.44 -5.06
CA HIS A 424 -18.34 4.62 -4.15
C HIS A 424 -19.24 3.62 -4.90
N GLU A 425 -19.94 4.06 -5.94
CA GLU A 425 -20.75 3.19 -6.81
C GLU A 425 -19.90 2.12 -7.50
N TYR A 426 -18.72 2.51 -8.01
CA TYR A 426 -17.75 1.59 -8.57
C TYR A 426 -17.35 0.49 -7.58
N ILE A 427 -17.00 0.86 -6.34
CA ILE A 427 -16.65 -0.11 -5.28
C ILE A 427 -17.85 -0.98 -4.93
N MET A 428 -19.04 -0.40 -4.74
CA MET A 428 -20.25 -1.14 -4.37
C MET A 428 -20.63 -2.21 -5.41
N SER A 429 -20.37 -1.94 -6.69
CA SER A 429 -20.59 -2.92 -7.76
C SER A 429 -19.59 -4.08 -7.77
N ARG A 430 -18.45 -3.95 -7.07
CA ARG A 430 -17.33 -4.92 -7.01
C ARG A 430 -16.89 -5.18 -5.56
N ILE A 431 -17.83 -5.12 -4.62
CA ILE A 431 -17.49 -5.02 -3.19
C ILE A 431 -16.76 -6.25 -2.66
N ASP A 432 -17.06 -7.44 -3.17
CA ASP A 432 -16.36 -8.68 -2.83
C ASP A 432 -14.86 -8.58 -3.17
N ASP A 433 -14.56 -8.34 -4.45
CA ASP A 433 -13.19 -8.23 -4.94
C ASP A 433 -12.44 -7.07 -4.26
N PHE A 434 -13.13 -5.96 -3.96
CA PHE A 434 -12.55 -4.84 -3.25
C PHE A 434 -12.12 -5.19 -1.82
N ILE A 435 -13.02 -5.81 -1.04
CA ILE A 435 -12.71 -6.19 0.33
C ILE A 435 -11.58 -7.22 0.37
N ASP A 436 -11.62 -8.23 -0.51
CA ASP A 436 -10.59 -9.27 -0.57
C ASP A 436 -9.23 -8.66 -0.97
N THR A 437 -9.22 -7.73 -1.93
CA THR A 437 -8.01 -7.00 -2.31
C THR A 437 -7.45 -6.19 -1.14
N VAL A 438 -8.29 -5.42 -0.42
CA VAL A 438 -7.86 -4.61 0.73
C VAL A 438 -7.28 -5.49 1.84
N ILE A 439 -7.89 -6.64 2.11
CA ILE A 439 -7.39 -7.63 3.07
C ILE A 439 -6.01 -8.13 2.65
N VAL A 440 -5.82 -8.54 1.40
CA VAL A 440 -4.51 -8.99 0.89
C VAL A 440 -3.45 -7.90 1.02
N LEU A 441 -3.81 -6.65 0.69
CA LEU A 441 -2.91 -5.50 0.84
C LEU A 441 -2.47 -5.29 2.30
N ASN A 442 -3.37 -5.50 3.26
CA ASN A 442 -3.10 -5.32 4.69
C ASN A 442 -2.50 -6.56 5.40
N GLN A 443 -2.40 -7.70 4.70
CA GLN A 443 -1.75 -8.92 5.20
C GLN A 443 -0.22 -8.91 5.00
N ARG A 444 0.31 -8.00 4.16
CA ARG A 444 1.75 -7.89 3.92
C ARG A 444 2.52 -7.73 5.24
N PRO A 445 3.74 -8.28 5.38
CA PRO A 445 4.63 -7.92 6.47
C PRO A 445 4.78 -6.39 6.54
N LYS A 446 4.79 -5.82 7.75
CA LYS A 446 4.88 -4.35 7.93
C LYS A 446 6.07 -3.74 7.19
N LEU A 447 7.15 -4.50 7.07
CA LEU A 447 8.39 -4.10 6.41
C LEU A 447 8.24 -4.01 4.89
N GLU A 448 7.36 -4.81 4.29
CA GLU A 448 7.07 -4.83 2.85
C GLU A 448 5.95 -3.84 2.47
N HIS A 449 5.39 -3.12 3.44
CA HIS A 449 4.36 -2.13 3.17
C HIS A 449 4.94 -0.94 2.35
N PRO A 450 4.23 -0.44 1.31
CA PRO A 450 4.73 0.65 0.47
C PRO A 450 5.20 1.88 1.23
N LEU A 451 4.43 2.35 2.22
CA LEU A 451 4.84 3.46 3.10
C LEU A 451 6.18 3.21 3.83
N MET A 452 6.41 1.98 4.32
CA MET A 452 7.67 1.62 5.00
C MET A 452 8.84 1.58 4.00
N GLN A 453 8.61 1.01 2.81
CA GLN A 453 9.58 0.98 1.71
C GLN A 453 9.95 2.40 1.25
N MET A 454 8.97 3.28 1.12
CA MET A 454 9.16 4.70 0.79
C MET A 454 10.01 5.41 1.85
N LEU A 455 9.76 5.16 3.14
CA LEU A 455 10.56 5.76 4.21
C LEU A 455 12.02 5.26 4.19
N LEU A 456 12.22 3.95 4.00
CA LEU A 456 13.55 3.34 3.87
C LEU A 456 14.32 3.94 2.69
N PHE A 457 13.66 3.98 1.52
CA PHE A 457 14.22 4.57 0.32
C PHE A 457 14.60 6.03 0.55
N SER A 458 13.73 6.81 1.18
CA SER A 458 13.96 8.22 1.45
C SER A 458 15.18 8.43 2.35
N TYR A 459 15.30 7.65 3.43
CA TYR A 459 16.48 7.69 4.31
C TYR A 459 17.77 7.32 3.56
N GLN A 460 17.74 6.22 2.81
CA GLN A 460 18.91 5.73 2.06
C GLN A 460 19.36 6.73 0.99
N MET A 461 18.42 7.31 0.25
CA MET A 461 18.74 8.29 -0.78
C MET A 461 19.20 9.62 -0.16
N ALA A 462 18.58 10.05 0.95
CA ALA A 462 19.05 11.21 1.69
C ALA A 462 20.50 11.04 2.16
N TYR A 463 20.85 9.85 2.67
CA TYR A 463 22.23 9.51 3.02
C TYR A 463 23.15 9.51 1.79
N LYS A 464 22.79 8.74 0.75
CA LYS A 464 23.58 8.58 -0.50
C LYS A 464 23.89 9.90 -1.19
N HIS A 465 22.95 10.84 -1.16
CA HIS A 465 23.05 12.14 -1.84
C HIS A 465 23.43 13.29 -0.90
N GLY A 466 23.82 13.01 0.34
CA GLY A 466 24.32 14.04 1.28
C GLY A 466 23.26 15.04 1.74
N LEU A 467 21.97 14.66 1.73
CA LEU A 467 20.87 15.50 2.23
C LEU A 467 20.80 15.51 3.77
N ILE A 468 21.45 14.54 4.41
CA ILE A 468 21.58 14.42 5.86
C ILE A 468 23.07 14.24 6.21
N GLU A 469 23.70 15.32 6.67
CA GLU A 469 25.11 15.35 7.09
C GLU A 469 25.29 14.88 8.53
#